data_AF-A0AA96E6T9-F1
#
_entry.id   AF-A0AA96E6T9-F1
#
_cell.length_a   1.000
_cell.length_b   1.000
_cell.length_c   1.000
_cell.angle_alpha   90.00
_cell.angle_beta   90.00
_cell.angle_gamma   90.00
#
_symmetry.space_group_name_H-M   'P 1'
#
loop_
_entity.id
_entity.type
_entity.pdbx_description
1 polymer ?
#
loop_
_entity_poly.entity_id
_entity_poly.type
_entity_poly.pdbx_seq_one_letter_code
_entity_poly.pdbx_strand_id
1 'polypeptide(L)'
;MPLLDSFTVDHTIMNAPAVRVAKTMTSPSGDTITVFDLRFNKPNEDMMGEKGIHTLEHLFAGFMRNHLNGDGVEIIDISPMGCRTGFYMSLLGSPSEERVSEAWLASMRDVLALNRMDEIPELNEYQCGTYVMHSLDDAKQIAQNIIDQGIGVNKNADIALSEERLSALGNDVK
;
A
#
# COMPACT_ATOMS: atom_id res chain seq x y z
N MET A 1 22.59 -9.32 -5.62
CA MET A 1 21.73 -8.22 -5.11
C MET A 1 21.45 -8.55 -3.66
N PRO A 2 21.54 -7.60 -2.71
CA PRO A 2 21.24 -7.90 -1.31
C PRO A 2 19.79 -8.36 -1.18
N LEU A 3 19.54 -9.38 -0.34
CA LEU A 3 18.20 -9.77 0.03
C LEU A 3 17.57 -8.61 0.81
N LEU A 4 16.45 -8.10 0.31
CA LEU A 4 15.67 -7.09 1.04
C LEU A 4 14.72 -7.80 1.99
N ASP A 5 14.51 -7.24 3.17
CA ASP A 5 13.57 -7.77 4.17
C ASP A 5 12.14 -7.95 3.60
N SER A 6 11.77 -7.17 2.58
CA SER A 6 10.48 -7.33 1.88
C SER A 6 10.36 -8.65 1.11
N PHE A 7 11.46 -9.33 0.79
CA PHE A 7 11.48 -10.59 0.04
C PHE A 7 11.60 -11.84 0.91
N THR A 8 11.63 -11.69 2.24
CA THR A 8 11.71 -12.83 3.17
C THR A 8 10.35 -13.35 3.62
N VAL A 9 9.26 -12.84 3.04
CA VAL A 9 7.88 -13.27 3.34
C VAL A 9 7.27 -14.10 2.20
N ASP A 10 6.50 -15.11 2.58
CA ASP A 10 5.82 -16.05 1.71
C ASP A 10 4.49 -15.45 1.21
N HIS A 11 4.50 -15.07 -0.06
CA HIS A 11 3.33 -14.51 -0.73
C HIS A 11 2.23 -15.54 -1.02
N THR A 12 2.52 -16.85 -0.92
CA THR A 12 1.53 -17.91 -1.17
C THR A 12 0.51 -18.06 -0.04
N ILE A 13 0.86 -17.59 1.17
CA ILE A 13 0.01 -17.63 2.37
C ILE A 13 -0.34 -16.21 2.88
N MET A 14 0.05 -15.17 2.14
CA MET A 14 -0.25 -13.79 2.49
C MET A 14 -1.75 -13.49 2.28
N ASN A 15 -2.41 -13.02 3.33
CA ASN A 15 -3.81 -12.59 3.25
C ASN A 15 -3.92 -11.20 2.62
N ALA A 16 -5.06 -10.93 2.00
CA ALA A 16 -5.46 -9.62 1.50
C ALA A 16 -7.00 -9.49 1.61
N PRO A 17 -7.52 -8.28 1.88
CA PRO A 17 -6.79 -7.04 2.12
C PRO A 17 -6.12 -7.01 3.50
N ALA A 18 -4.89 -6.48 3.58
CA ALA A 18 -4.17 -6.44 4.86
C ALA A 18 -3.09 -5.35 4.92
N VAL A 19 -2.82 -4.88 6.14
CA VAL A 19 -1.67 -4.04 6.47
C VAL A 19 -0.54 -4.90 7.02
N ARG A 20 0.70 -4.58 6.66
CA ARG A 20 1.90 -5.20 7.21
C ARG A 20 3.04 -4.19 7.27
N VAL A 21 3.83 -4.22 8.34
CA VAL A 21 5.12 -3.52 8.39
C VAL A 21 6.11 -4.23 7.45
N ALA A 22 6.35 -3.66 6.29
CA ALA A 22 7.27 -4.20 5.29
C ALA A 22 8.72 -3.98 5.68
N LYS A 23 9.02 -2.83 6.29
CA LYS A 23 10.37 -2.46 6.73
C LYS A 23 10.30 -1.39 7.81
N THR A 24 11.24 -1.44 8.75
CA THR A 24 11.52 -0.34 9.67
C THR A 24 12.98 0.07 9.52
N MET A 25 13.24 1.37 9.51
CA MET A 25 14.58 1.95 9.43
C MET A 25 14.73 3.05 10.47
N THR A 26 15.95 3.26 10.93
CA THR A 26 16.31 4.43 11.75
C THR A 26 17.17 5.37 10.92
N SER A 27 16.80 6.64 10.85
CA SER A 27 17.60 7.67 10.19
C SER A 27 18.93 7.86 10.94
N PRO A 28 19.99 8.41 10.31
CA PRO A 28 21.22 8.78 11.02
C PRO A 28 21.00 9.74 12.20
N SER A 29 19.91 10.52 12.16
CA SER A 29 19.52 11.46 13.23
C SER A 29 18.64 10.82 14.32
N GLY A 30 18.25 9.55 14.17
CA GLY A 30 17.47 8.80 15.17
C GLY A 30 15.97 8.69 14.89
N ASP A 31 15.47 9.26 13.80
CA ASP A 31 14.05 9.18 13.44
C ASP A 31 13.67 7.78 12.96
N THR A 32 12.46 7.33 13.27
CA THR A 32 11.93 6.07 12.74
C THR A 32 11.25 6.30 11.41
N ILE A 33 11.61 5.50 10.40
CA ILE A 33 10.93 5.41 9.11
C ILE A 33 10.28 4.03 9.04
N THR A 34 8.98 3.99 8.77
CA THR A 34 8.26 2.74 8.55
C THR A 34 7.72 2.69 7.14
N VAL A 35 7.91 1.55 6.48
CA VAL A 35 7.29 1.24 5.19
C VAL A 35 6.22 0.18 5.43
N PHE A 36 4.98 0.51 5.08
CA PHE A 36 3.84 -0.39 5.11
C PHE A 36 3.57 -1.00 3.73
N ASP A 37 3.31 -2.30 3.72
CA ASP A 37 2.66 -3.02 2.64
C ASP A 37 1.15 -2.92 2.86
N LEU A 38 0.49 -2.14 2.01
CA LEU A 38 -0.97 -2.03 1.96
C LEU A 38 -1.43 -2.98 0.87
N ARG A 39 -1.73 -4.23 1.24
CA ARG A 39 -2.04 -5.29 0.31
C ARG A 39 -3.52 -5.28 -0.03
N PHE A 40 -3.87 -4.90 -1.25
CA PHE A 40 -5.26 -4.83 -1.71
C PHE A 40 -5.75 -6.20 -2.17
N ASN A 41 -4.95 -6.89 -2.98
CA ASN A 41 -5.32 -8.14 -3.62
C ASN A 41 -4.37 -9.27 -3.22
N LYS A 42 -4.89 -10.50 -3.20
CA LYS A 42 -4.12 -11.67 -2.84
C LYS A 42 -3.04 -11.95 -3.90
N PRO A 43 -1.76 -12.10 -3.51
CA PRO A 43 -0.67 -12.27 -4.48
C PRO A 43 -0.91 -13.46 -5.42
N ASN A 44 -0.66 -13.25 -6.72
CA ASN A 44 -0.80 -14.25 -7.79
C ASN A 44 -2.22 -14.79 -8.03
N GLU A 45 -3.24 -14.22 -7.40
CA GLU A 45 -4.65 -14.61 -7.60
C GLU A 45 -5.46 -13.48 -8.24
N ASP A 46 -5.21 -12.22 -7.87
CA ASP A 46 -5.93 -11.07 -8.41
C ASP A 46 -5.03 -9.83 -8.48
N MET A 47 -5.41 -8.83 -9.28
CA MET A 47 -4.69 -7.56 -9.47
C MET A 47 -5.64 -6.42 -9.86
N MET A 48 -5.26 -5.20 -9.49
CA MET A 48 -6.00 -4.00 -9.90
C MET A 48 -5.74 -3.65 -11.36
N GLY A 49 -6.77 -3.16 -12.06
CA GLY A 49 -6.64 -2.59 -13.40
C GLY A 49 -5.78 -1.32 -13.40
N GLU A 50 -5.04 -1.08 -14.49
CA GLU A 50 -4.07 0.03 -14.58
C GLU A 50 -4.70 1.42 -14.43
N LYS A 51 -5.90 1.65 -14.97
CA LYS A 51 -6.60 2.93 -14.87
C LYS A 51 -7.13 3.16 -13.46
N GLY A 52 -7.66 2.12 -12.83
CA GLY A 52 -8.18 2.17 -11.46
C GLY A 52 -7.08 2.43 -10.45
N ILE A 53 -5.96 1.69 -10.51
CA ILE A 53 -4.85 1.87 -9.56
C ILE A 53 -4.18 3.24 -9.72
N HIS A 54 -4.04 3.76 -10.94
CA HIS A 54 -3.46 5.09 -11.18
C HIS A 54 -4.41 6.21 -10.73
N THR A 55 -5.71 6.06 -10.94
CA THR A 55 -6.70 7.00 -10.38
C THR A 55 -6.70 6.96 -8.87
N LEU A 56 -6.59 5.77 -8.29
CA LEU A 56 -6.51 5.59 -6.86
C LEU A 56 -5.23 6.21 -6.28
N GLU A 57 -4.08 6.13 -6.96
CA GLU A 57 -2.83 6.79 -6.54
C GLU A 57 -3.02 8.30 -6.30
N HIS A 58 -3.64 9.01 -7.25
CA HIS A 58 -3.92 10.45 -7.15
C HIS A 58 -4.83 10.81 -5.96
N LEU A 59 -5.75 9.93 -5.58
CA LEU A 59 -6.70 10.16 -4.51
C LEU A 59 -6.16 9.72 -3.15
N PHE A 60 -5.60 8.52 -3.12
CA PHE A 60 -5.25 7.78 -1.91
C PHE A 60 -4.14 8.46 -1.14
N ALA A 61 -3.16 9.05 -1.84
CA ALA A 61 -2.10 9.84 -1.25
C ALA A 61 -2.61 11.04 -0.44
N GLY A 62 -3.63 11.74 -0.95
CA GLY A 62 -4.25 12.88 -0.27
C GLY A 62 -5.12 12.44 0.92
N PHE A 63 -6.01 11.48 0.70
CA PHE A 63 -6.91 11.03 1.77
C PHE A 63 -6.18 10.35 2.93
N MET A 64 -5.15 9.53 2.65
CA MET A 64 -4.34 8.96 3.73
C MET A 64 -3.65 10.02 4.57
N ARG A 65 -3.18 11.12 3.97
CA ARG A 65 -2.61 12.24 4.73
C ARG A 65 -3.64 12.90 5.64
N ASN A 66 -4.89 13.04 5.19
CA ASN A 66 -5.97 13.60 6.03
C ASN A 66 -6.28 12.73 7.26
N HIS A 67 -6.17 11.41 7.12
CA HIS A 67 -6.58 10.47 8.17
C HIS A 67 -5.44 9.90 9.02
N LEU A 68 -4.19 9.95 8.53
CA LEU A 68 -3.05 9.31 9.20
C LEU A 68 -2.00 10.31 9.72
N ASN A 69 -1.79 11.45 9.06
CA ASN A 69 -0.79 12.43 9.52
C ASN A 69 -1.18 13.03 10.87
N GLY A 70 -0.17 13.47 11.63
CA GLY A 70 -0.34 13.97 13.00
C GLY A 70 0.06 12.94 14.04
N ASP A 71 0.12 13.35 15.31
CA ASP A 71 0.49 12.49 16.45
C ASP A 71 1.76 11.65 16.20
N GLY A 72 2.82 12.33 15.72
CA GLY A 72 4.13 11.71 15.46
C GLY A 72 4.21 10.92 14.14
N VAL A 73 3.25 11.08 13.23
CA VAL A 73 3.24 10.45 11.91
C VAL A 73 3.24 11.49 10.79
N GLU A 74 4.10 11.29 9.80
CA GLU A 74 4.13 12.09 8.57
C GLU A 74 4.41 11.20 7.36
N ILE A 75 3.44 11.08 6.45
CA ILE A 75 3.58 10.30 5.22
C ILE A 75 4.56 10.97 4.27
N ILE A 76 5.58 10.21 3.86
CA ILE A 76 6.55 10.57 2.84
C ILE A 76 5.94 10.32 1.45
N ASP A 77 5.53 9.08 1.17
CA ASP A 77 5.05 8.65 -0.14
C ASP A 77 4.07 7.48 -0.05
N ILE A 78 3.15 7.39 -1.02
CA ILE A 78 2.28 6.23 -1.26
C ILE A 78 2.32 5.91 -2.75
N SER A 79 2.96 4.80 -3.11
CA SER A 79 3.19 4.42 -4.50
C SER A 79 2.62 3.04 -4.82
N PRO A 80 2.06 2.81 -6.03
CA PRO A 80 1.55 1.52 -6.44
C PRO A 80 2.69 0.51 -6.58
N MET A 81 2.44 -0.73 -6.17
CA MET A 81 3.36 -1.83 -6.45
C MET A 81 3.32 -2.20 -7.93
N GLY A 82 4.47 -2.51 -8.52
CA GLY A 82 4.54 -2.92 -9.94
C GLY A 82 3.75 -4.19 -10.27
N CYS A 83 3.49 -5.06 -9.28
CA CYS A 83 2.61 -6.23 -9.44
C CYS A 83 1.11 -5.90 -9.38
N ARG A 84 0.75 -4.64 -9.12
CA ARG A 84 -0.63 -4.12 -9.03
C ARG A 84 -1.53 -4.83 -8.00
N THR A 85 -0.94 -5.39 -6.95
CA THR A 85 -1.69 -6.05 -5.86
C THR A 85 -1.78 -5.20 -4.59
N GLY A 86 -1.15 -4.03 -4.56
CA GLY A 86 -1.19 -3.14 -3.41
C GLY A 86 -0.37 -1.88 -3.62
N PHE A 87 -0.14 -1.18 -2.52
CA PHE A 87 0.67 0.03 -2.44
C PHE A 87 1.73 -0.13 -1.36
N TYR A 88 2.88 0.51 -1.56
CA TYR A 88 3.80 0.79 -0.46
C TYR A 88 3.55 2.20 0.06
N MET A 89 3.44 2.34 1.37
CA MET A 89 3.40 3.64 2.04
C MET A 89 4.63 3.79 2.92
N SER A 90 5.42 4.84 2.70
CA SER A 90 6.55 5.21 3.56
C SER A 90 6.19 6.43 4.40
N LEU A 91 6.58 6.41 5.67
CA LEU A 91 6.30 7.49 6.61
C LEU A 91 7.38 7.65 7.68
N LEU A 92 7.44 8.83 8.27
CA LEU A 92 8.08 9.08 9.55
C LEU A 92 7.14 8.66 10.67
N GLY A 93 7.68 8.02 11.71
CA GLY A 93 6.92 7.48 12.83
C GLY A 93 6.75 5.97 12.76
N SER A 94 6.03 5.42 13.75
CA SER A 94 5.73 3.98 13.87
C SER A 94 4.29 3.76 14.35
N PRO A 95 3.27 4.20 13.58
CA PRO A 95 1.88 3.93 13.93
C PRO A 95 1.62 2.42 13.93
N SER A 96 0.64 1.97 14.73
CA SER A 96 0.22 0.57 14.69
C SER A 96 -0.47 0.24 13.37
N GLU A 97 -0.44 -1.03 12.98
CA GLU A 97 -1.13 -1.49 11.77
C GLU A 97 -2.64 -1.22 11.82
N GLU A 98 -3.25 -1.24 13.01
CA GLU A 98 -4.66 -0.92 13.22
C GLU A 98 -4.96 0.55 12.89
N ARG A 99 -4.13 1.50 13.37
CA ARG A 99 -4.28 2.93 13.04
C ARG A 99 -4.16 3.16 11.53
N VAL A 100 -3.21 2.47 10.88
CA VAL A 100 -3.04 2.53 9.41
C VAL A 100 -4.26 1.95 8.69
N SER A 101 -4.80 0.83 9.17
CA SER A 101 -6.00 0.17 8.62
C SER A 101 -7.23 1.08 8.71
N GLU A 102 -7.44 1.75 9.85
CA GLU A 102 -8.53 2.71 10.04
C GLU A 102 -8.44 3.90 9.08
N ALA A 103 -7.24 4.49 8.94
CA ALA A 103 -7.01 5.58 8.00
C ALA A 103 -7.20 5.15 6.53
N TRP A 104 -6.80 3.91 6.20
CA TRP A 104 -7.02 3.34 4.88
C TRP A 104 -8.52 3.15 4.61
N LEU A 105 -9.28 2.55 5.53
CA LEU A 105 -10.75 2.42 5.38
C LEU A 105 -11.44 3.78 5.22
N ALA A 106 -11.04 4.79 6.01
CA ALA A 106 -11.57 6.15 5.87
C ALA A 106 -11.27 6.72 4.47
N SER A 107 -10.05 6.54 3.97
CA SER A 107 -9.66 6.96 2.63
C SER A 107 -10.46 6.28 1.52
N MET A 108 -10.80 4.99 1.68
CA MET A 108 -11.66 4.30 0.70
C MET A 108 -13.07 4.87 0.68
N ARG A 109 -13.62 5.30 1.83
CA ARG A 109 -14.93 5.98 1.88
C ARG A 109 -14.89 7.34 1.19
N ASP A 110 -13.80 8.08 1.33
CA ASP A 110 -13.63 9.35 0.63
C ASP A 110 -13.59 9.14 -0.89
N VAL A 111 -12.87 8.12 -1.38
CA VAL A 111 -12.88 7.75 -2.81
C VAL A 111 -14.30 7.47 -3.32
N LEU A 112 -15.11 6.74 -2.55
CA LEU A 112 -16.51 6.47 -2.93
C LEU A 112 -17.38 7.73 -2.98
N ALA A 113 -17.06 8.75 -2.19
CA ALA A 113 -17.84 9.98 -2.10
C ALA A 113 -17.64 10.94 -3.29
N LEU A 114 -16.54 10.81 -4.05
CA LEU A 114 -16.29 11.61 -5.26
C LEU A 114 -17.32 11.28 -6.34
N ASN A 115 -17.77 12.23 -7.13
CA ASN A 115 -18.80 11.98 -8.15
C ASN A 115 -18.30 12.20 -9.58
N ARG A 116 -17.22 12.96 -9.76
CA ARG A 116 -16.76 13.40 -11.06
C ARG A 116 -15.25 13.30 -11.20
N MET A 117 -14.80 13.11 -12.44
CA MET A 117 -13.38 13.02 -12.78
C MET A 117 -12.62 14.33 -12.52
N ASP A 118 -13.30 15.48 -12.61
CA ASP A 118 -12.70 16.81 -12.37
C ASP A 118 -12.42 17.10 -10.88
N GLU A 119 -12.88 16.24 -9.97
CA GLU A 119 -12.55 16.29 -8.55
C GLU A 119 -11.23 15.56 -8.25
N ILE A 120 -10.68 14.80 -9.20
CA ILE A 120 -9.41 14.08 -9.02
C ILE A 120 -8.27 15.10 -9.11
N PRO A 121 -7.45 15.26 -8.04
CA PRO A 121 -6.33 16.18 -8.05
C PRO A 121 -5.36 15.85 -9.19
N GLU A 122 -4.82 16.89 -9.84
CA GLU A 122 -3.70 16.75 -10.78
C GLU A 122 -4.01 15.93 -12.05
N LEU A 123 -5.27 15.58 -12.30
CA LEU A 123 -5.71 14.89 -13.51
C LEU A 123 -5.82 15.86 -14.69
N ASN A 124 -4.66 16.21 -15.26
CA ASN A 124 -4.55 17.04 -16.46
C ASN A 124 -3.18 16.82 -17.14
N GLU A 125 -3.05 17.31 -18.38
CA GLU A 125 -1.85 17.11 -19.21
C GLU A 125 -0.56 17.71 -18.64
N TYR A 126 -0.66 18.67 -17.71
CA TYR A 126 0.50 19.35 -17.14
C TYR A 126 1.05 18.68 -15.89
N GLN A 127 0.21 17.93 -15.16
CA GLN A 127 0.54 17.41 -13.84
C GLN A 127 0.54 15.88 -13.78
N CYS A 128 -0.12 15.19 -14.72
CA CYS A 128 -0.12 13.73 -14.79
C CYS A 128 0.65 13.23 -16.02
N GLY A 129 1.65 12.37 -15.79
CA GLY A 129 2.49 11.81 -16.86
C GLY A 129 1.71 10.98 -17.89
N THR A 130 0.52 10.48 -17.56
CA THR A 130 -0.39 9.80 -18.50
C THR A 130 -1.85 10.09 -18.13
N TYR A 131 -2.26 11.35 -18.23
CA TYR A 131 -3.58 11.85 -17.80
C TYR A 131 -4.81 11.19 -18.47
N VAL A 132 -4.62 10.40 -19.53
CA VAL A 132 -5.67 9.63 -20.22
C VAL A 132 -5.91 8.24 -19.61
N MET A 133 -4.99 7.76 -18.75
CA MET A 133 -5.05 6.43 -18.13
C MET A 133 -5.74 6.49 -16.76
N HIS A 134 -6.99 6.94 -16.73
CA HIS A 134 -7.79 7.05 -15.51
C HIS A 134 -9.19 6.45 -15.67
N SER A 135 -9.75 6.01 -14.54
CA SER A 135 -11.10 5.49 -14.39
C SER A 135 -11.52 5.64 -12.92
N LEU A 136 -12.39 6.62 -12.65
CA LEU A 136 -12.96 6.81 -11.31
C LEU A 136 -13.84 5.61 -10.91
N ASP A 137 -14.56 5.02 -11.85
CA ASP A 137 -15.40 3.84 -11.59
C ASP A 137 -14.57 2.64 -11.15
N ASP A 138 -13.43 2.38 -11.81
CA ASP A 138 -12.52 1.31 -11.41
C ASP A 138 -11.92 1.58 -10.02
N ALA A 139 -11.51 2.84 -9.75
CA ALA A 139 -10.98 3.22 -8.43
C ALA A 139 -12.02 3.06 -7.31
N LYS A 140 -13.29 3.39 -7.58
CA LYS A 140 -14.40 3.15 -6.65
C LYS A 140 -14.67 1.68 -6.45
N GLN A 141 -14.61 0.85 -7.49
CA GLN A 141 -14.76 -0.59 -7.34
C GLN A 141 -13.66 -1.17 -6.45
N ILE A 142 -12.41 -0.72 -6.63
CA ILE A 142 -11.30 -1.11 -5.76
C ILE A 142 -11.59 -0.69 -4.31
N ALA A 143 -12.00 0.56 -4.09
CA ALA A 143 -12.32 1.08 -2.75
C ALA A 143 -13.47 0.31 -2.07
N GLN A 144 -14.53 0.00 -2.82
CA GLN A 144 -15.67 -0.78 -2.33
C GLN A 144 -15.24 -2.19 -1.93
N ASN A 145 -14.41 -2.86 -2.75
CA ASN A 145 -13.91 -4.19 -2.45
C ASN A 145 -13.13 -4.24 -1.12
N ILE A 146 -12.33 -3.21 -0.83
CA ILE A 146 -11.61 -3.10 0.44
C ILE A 146 -12.57 -2.97 1.62
N ILE A 147 -13.60 -2.13 1.50
CA ILE A 147 -14.60 -1.93 2.55
C ILE A 147 -15.38 -3.22 2.80
N ASP A 148 -15.79 -3.92 1.74
CA ASP A 148 -16.61 -5.15 1.83
C ASP A 148 -15.83 -6.32 2.45
N GLN A 149 -14.56 -6.47 2.09
CA GLN A 149 -13.71 -7.55 2.59
C GLN A 149 -13.15 -7.27 3.99
N GLY A 150 -13.04 -5.99 4.36
CA GLY A 150 -12.33 -5.56 5.56
C GLY A 150 -10.81 -5.69 5.41
N ILE A 151 -10.09 -5.12 6.37
CA ILE A 151 -8.63 -5.04 6.33
C ILE A 151 -8.05 -5.79 7.52
N GLY A 152 -7.34 -6.88 7.25
CA GLY A 152 -6.61 -7.64 8.25
C GLY A 152 -5.22 -7.08 8.55
N VAL A 153 -4.48 -7.78 9.41
CA VAL A 153 -3.07 -7.51 9.69
C VAL A 153 -2.27 -8.77 9.41
N ASN A 154 -1.26 -8.67 8.56
CA ASN A 154 -0.28 -9.74 8.37
C ASN A 154 0.93 -9.47 9.27
N LYS A 155 1.35 -10.44 10.07
CA LYS A 155 2.59 -10.35 10.86
C LYS A 155 3.71 -11.08 10.11
N ASN A 156 4.89 -10.45 10.03
CA ASN A 156 6.03 -11.02 9.29
C ASN A 156 6.42 -12.41 9.78
N ALA A 157 6.30 -12.69 11.08
CA ALA A 157 6.63 -13.99 11.66
C ALA A 157 5.72 -15.12 11.15
N ASP A 158 4.43 -14.82 10.89
CA ASP A 158 3.44 -15.82 10.49
C ASP A 158 3.60 -16.24 9.02
N ILE A 159 4.26 -15.41 8.23
CA ILE A 159 4.48 -15.60 6.80
C ILE A 159 5.97 -15.60 6.43
N ALA A 160 6.87 -15.82 7.38
CA ALA A 160 8.30 -15.85 7.08
C ALA A 160 8.66 -17.09 6.24
N LEU A 161 9.47 -16.88 5.20
CA LEU A 161 10.13 -17.99 4.50
C LEU A 161 11.25 -18.54 5.39
N SER A 162 11.27 -19.86 5.58
CA SER A 162 12.38 -20.56 6.24
C SER A 162 13.70 -20.32 5.51
N GLU A 163 14.82 -20.35 6.23
CA GLU A 163 16.16 -20.24 5.65
C GLU A 163 16.42 -21.28 4.56
N GLU A 164 15.96 -22.52 4.75
CA GLU A 164 16.09 -23.58 3.75
C GLU A 164 15.37 -23.23 2.45
N ARG A 165 14.16 -22.66 2.57
CA ARG A 165 13.38 -22.18 1.42
C ARG A 165 14.07 -21.01 0.73
N LEU A 166 14.58 -20.04 1.49
CA LEU A 166 15.29 -18.89 0.95
C LEU A 166 16.57 -19.31 0.20
N SER A 167 17.34 -20.24 0.78
CA SER A 167 18.53 -20.82 0.14
C SER A 167 18.18 -21.62 -1.12
N ALA A 168 17.11 -22.42 -1.08
CA ALA A 168 16.62 -23.14 -2.26
C ALA A 168 16.16 -22.22 -3.41
N LEU A 169 15.75 -20.99 -3.09
CA LEU A 169 15.40 -19.94 -4.06
C LEU A 169 16.64 -19.13 -4.53
N GLY A 170 17.84 -19.50 -4.08
CA GLY A 170 19.10 -18.87 -4.48
C GLY A 170 19.47 -17.59 -3.73
N ASN A 171 18.83 -17.34 -2.57
CA ASN A 171 19.18 -16.20 -1.73
C ASN A 171 20.39 -16.51 -0.84
N ASP A 172 21.24 -15.51 -0.63
CA ASP A 172 22.34 -15.56 0.33
C ASP A 172 21.77 -15.34 1.74
N VAL A 173 21.53 -16.44 2.45
CA VAL A 173 21.06 -16.44 3.84
C VAL A 173 22.31 -16.47 4.71
N LYS A 174 22.61 -15.35 5.37
CA LYS A 174 23.78 -15.20 6.26
C LYS A 174 23.44 -15.51 7.69
#